data_AF-Q2CD21-F1
#
_entry.id   AF-Q2CD21-F1
#
_cell.length_a   1.000
_cell.length_b   1.000
_cell.length_c   1.000
_cell.angle_alpha   90.00
_cell.angle_beta   90.00
_cell.angle_gamma   90.00
#
_symmetry.space_group_name_H-M   'P 1'
#
loop_
_entity.id
_entity.type
_entity.pdbx_description
1 polymer ?
#
loop_
_entity_poly.entity_id
_entity_poly.type
_entity_poly.pdbx_seq_one_letter_code
_entity_poly.pdbx_strand_id
1 'polypeptide(L)'
;MEWRDVQQHWAAHVPRVMTRWPEITEEEALDVDGDRAALTRLVAERQQLGQNAADGEVSDWLMGLEPADAIMDETRDDERISASQADISPGEDVYSDDREFGDDTKPEPPIGRTG
;
A
#
# COMPACT_ATOMS: atom_id res chain seq x y z
N MET A 1 -4.73 11.68 5.82
CA MET A 1 -6.11 12.04 6.19
C MET A 1 -6.31 11.82 7.69
N GLU A 2 -6.79 12.83 8.41
CA GLU A 2 -7.04 12.71 9.86
C GLU A 2 -8.45 12.16 10.15
N TRP A 3 -8.59 11.38 11.22
CA TRP A 3 -9.90 10.82 11.63
C TRP A 3 -10.97 11.89 11.87
N ARG A 4 -10.57 13.09 12.33
CA ARG A 4 -11.50 14.21 12.58
C ARG A 4 -12.23 14.66 11.31
N ASP A 5 -11.59 14.55 10.15
CA ASP A 5 -12.22 14.87 8.87
C ASP A 5 -13.28 13.82 8.51
N VAL A 6 -12.92 12.55 8.67
CA VAL A 6 -13.83 11.41 8.48
C VAL A 6 -15.03 11.50 9.40
N GLN A 7 -14.85 11.90 10.66
CA GLN A 7 -15.96 12.07 11.59
C GLN A 7 -16.92 13.20 11.15
N GLN A 8 -16.41 14.34 10.70
CA GLN A 8 -17.24 15.45 10.23
C GLN A 8 -18.06 15.09 8.98
N HIS A 9 -17.54 14.18 8.14
CA HIS A 9 -18.15 13.76 6.90
C HIS A 9 -18.55 12.28 6.89
N TRP A 10 -18.82 11.70 8.06
CA TRP A 10 -18.97 10.24 8.24
C TRP A 10 -19.97 9.61 7.27
N ALA A 11 -21.15 10.19 7.14
CA ALA A 11 -22.20 9.71 6.22
C ALA A 11 -21.73 9.61 4.76
N ALA A 12 -20.79 10.46 4.32
CA ALA A 12 -20.22 10.40 2.97
C ALA A 12 -19.20 9.24 2.81
N HIS A 13 -18.62 8.78 3.92
CA HIS A 13 -17.66 7.67 3.96
C HIS A 13 -18.33 6.31 4.19
N VAL A 14 -19.57 6.25 4.69
CA VAL A 14 -20.35 5.01 4.92
C VAL A 14 -20.36 4.07 3.70
N PRO A 15 -20.61 4.52 2.45
CA PRO A 15 -20.54 3.63 1.29
C PRO A 15 -19.18 2.97 1.10
N ARG A 16 -18.09 3.67 1.46
CA ARG A 16 -16.72 3.13 1.41
C ARG A 16 -16.45 2.14 2.54
N VAL A 17 -17.03 2.34 3.72
CA VAL A 17 -17.01 1.37 4.83
C VAL A 17 -17.66 0.07 4.36
N MET A 18 -18.86 0.13 3.80
CA MET A 18 -19.59 -1.05 3.28
C MET A 18 -18.87 -1.72 2.12
N THR A 19 -18.10 -0.95 1.33
CA THR A 19 -17.26 -1.51 0.26
C THR A 19 -16.08 -2.31 0.82
N ARG A 20 -15.44 -1.82 1.91
CA ARG A 20 -14.30 -2.51 2.54
C ARG A 20 -14.77 -3.70 3.38
N TRP A 21 -15.91 -3.57 4.06
CA TRP A 21 -16.49 -4.57 4.94
C TRP A 21 -17.96 -4.81 4.53
N PRO A 22 -18.22 -5.70 3.55
CA PRO A 22 -19.57 -5.95 3.03
C PRO A 22 -20.53 -6.59 4.04
N GLU A 23 -20.01 -7.05 5.19
CA GLU A 23 -20.75 -7.62 6.30
C GLU A 23 -21.40 -6.56 7.21
N ILE A 24 -20.95 -5.31 7.10
CA ILE A 24 -21.48 -4.15 7.81
C ILE A 24 -22.61 -3.54 6.98
N THR A 25 -23.79 -3.40 7.59
CA THR A 25 -24.91 -2.72 6.93
C THR A 25 -24.81 -1.20 7.02
N GLU A 26 -25.53 -0.48 6.16
CA GLU A 26 -25.58 0.99 6.19
C GLU A 26 -26.06 1.52 7.55
N GLU A 27 -27.08 0.88 8.13
CA GLU A 27 -27.63 1.26 9.44
C GLU A 27 -26.59 1.13 10.55
N GLU A 28 -25.85 0.02 10.58
CA GLU A 28 -24.78 -0.20 11.56
C GLU A 28 -23.60 0.76 11.36
N ALA A 29 -23.23 1.02 10.11
CA ALA A 29 -22.21 2.00 9.80
C ALA A 29 -22.65 3.41 10.22
N LEU A 30 -23.92 3.79 10.03
CA LEU A 30 -24.43 5.08 10.47
C LEU A 30 -24.50 5.19 12.00
N ASP A 31 -24.84 4.11 12.72
CA ASP A 31 -24.91 4.08 14.19
C ASP A 31 -23.56 4.37 14.86
N VAL A 32 -22.45 4.04 14.18
CA VAL A 32 -21.09 4.37 14.62
C VAL A 32 -20.86 5.88 14.74
N ASP A 33 -21.58 6.70 13.98
CA ASP A 33 -21.52 8.19 14.02
C ASP A 33 -20.08 8.75 13.93
N GLY A 34 -19.19 8.08 13.21
CA GLY A 34 -17.79 8.47 13.08
C GLY A 34 -16.93 8.27 14.34
N ASP A 35 -17.37 7.45 15.30
CA ASP A 35 -16.56 7.02 16.43
C ASP A 35 -15.59 5.89 16.04
N ARG A 36 -14.28 6.14 16.16
CA ARG A 36 -13.24 5.17 15.77
C ARG A 36 -13.32 3.88 16.57
N ALA A 37 -13.62 3.97 17.87
CA ALA A 37 -13.66 2.82 18.75
C ALA A 37 -14.92 1.98 18.47
N ALA A 38 -16.06 2.61 18.19
CA ALA A 38 -17.28 1.93 17.75
C ALA A 38 -17.07 1.23 16.42
N LEU A 39 -16.46 1.88 15.42
CA LEU A 39 -16.12 1.23 14.15
C LEU A 39 -15.20 0.03 14.36
N THR A 40 -14.15 0.20 15.16
CA THR A 40 -13.18 -0.87 15.43
C THR A 40 -13.84 -2.08 16.09
N ARG A 41 -14.77 -1.85 17.02
CA ARG A 41 -15.57 -2.93 17.64
C ARG A 41 -16.46 -3.62 16.62
N LEU A 42 -17.18 -2.84 15.82
CA LEU A 42 -18.05 -3.37 14.78
C LEU A 42 -17.28 -4.22 13.77
N VAL A 43 -16.12 -3.76 13.31
CA VAL A 43 -15.22 -4.51 12.41
C VAL A 43 -14.69 -5.78 13.09
N ALA A 44 -14.30 -5.72 14.36
CA ALA A 44 -13.85 -6.88 15.12
C ALA A 44 -14.95 -7.95 15.22
N GLU A 45 -16.19 -7.53 15.52
CA GLU A 45 -17.34 -8.42 15.66
C GLU A 45 -17.75 -9.05 14.32
N ARG A 46 -17.82 -8.25 13.26
CA ARG A 46 -18.24 -8.70 11.93
C ARG A 46 -17.22 -9.60 11.26
N GLN A 47 -15.94 -9.21 11.28
CA GLN A 47 -14.86 -10.01 10.69
C GLN A 47 -14.34 -11.11 11.61
N GLN A 48 -14.90 -11.27 12.82
CA GLN A 48 -14.44 -12.21 13.85
C GLN A 48 -12.94 -12.06 14.18
N LEU A 49 -12.45 -10.81 14.16
CA LEU A 49 -11.06 -10.47 14.42
C LEU A 49 -10.85 -10.08 15.87
N GLY A 50 -9.61 -10.21 16.34
CA GLY A 50 -9.20 -9.59 17.60
C GLY A 50 -9.17 -8.07 17.48
N GLN A 51 -9.40 -7.37 18.61
CA GLN A 51 -9.42 -5.90 18.69
C GLN A 51 -8.19 -5.22 18.05
N ASN A 52 -6.99 -5.79 18.24
CA ASN A 52 -5.75 -5.26 17.65
C ASN A 52 -5.75 -5.37 16.11
N ALA A 53 -6.17 -6.51 15.57
CA ALA A 53 -6.26 -6.70 14.12
C ALA A 53 -7.33 -5.78 13.49
N ALA A 54 -8.45 -5.58 14.17
CA ALA A 54 -9.49 -4.64 13.73
C ALA A 54 -9.00 -3.17 13.74
N ASP A 55 -8.22 -2.75 14.74
CA ASP A 55 -7.64 -1.39 14.77
C ASP A 55 -6.68 -1.18 13.59
N GLY A 56 -5.90 -2.21 13.24
CA GLY A 56 -5.06 -2.23 12.04
C GLY A 56 -5.87 -2.04 10.75
N GLU A 57 -6.96 -2.80 10.58
CA GLU A 57 -7.85 -2.69 9.42
C GLU A 57 -8.50 -1.32 9.30
N VAL A 58 -8.97 -0.73 10.42
CA VAL A 58 -9.55 0.63 10.42
C VAL A 58 -8.50 1.68 10.06
N SER A 59 -7.26 1.49 10.53
CA SER A 59 -6.14 2.40 10.21
C SER A 59 -5.71 2.29 8.75
N ASP A 60 -5.63 1.07 8.21
CA ASP A 60 -5.39 0.81 6.78
C ASP A 60 -6.45 1.45 5.89
N TRP A 61 -7.73 1.29 6.26
CA TRP A 61 -8.84 1.94 5.57
C TRP A 61 -8.74 3.47 5.60
N LEU A 62 -8.36 4.06 6.74
CA LEU A 62 -8.15 5.50 6.86
C LEU A 62 -7.01 6.01 5.96
N MET A 63 -5.93 5.23 5.81
CA MET A 63 -4.84 5.56 4.88
C MET A 63 -5.28 5.42 3.42
N GLY A 64 -6.10 4.42 3.10
CA GLY A 64 -6.63 4.21 1.75
C GLY A 64 -7.72 5.21 1.32
N LEU A 65 -8.26 6.00 2.26
CA LEU A 65 -9.22 7.06 1.99
C LEU A 65 -8.58 8.32 1.41
N GLU A 66 -7.25 8.47 1.51
CA GLU A 66 -6.54 9.61 0.92
C GLU A 66 -6.76 9.62 -0.60
N PRO A 67 -7.21 10.74 -1.18
CA PRO A 67 -7.24 10.87 -2.63
C PRO A 67 -5.83 10.74 -3.19
N ALA A 68 -5.66 10.05 -4.32
CA ALA A 68 -4.37 9.82 -4.96
C ALA A 68 -3.58 11.13 -5.24
N ASP A 69 -4.27 12.28 -5.33
CA ASP A 69 -3.64 13.61 -5.46
C ASP A 69 -2.88 14.08 -4.21
N ALA A 70 -3.07 13.45 -3.04
CA ALA A 70 -2.30 13.71 -1.81
C ALA A 70 -1.11 12.75 -1.63
N ILE A 71 -0.92 11.77 -2.52
CA ILE A 71 0.20 10.82 -2.48
C ILE A 71 1.49 11.40 -3.10
N MET A 72 1.43 12.61 -3.67
CA MET A 72 2.64 13.39 -4.03
C MET A 72 2.95 14.50 -3.02
N ASP A 73 3.09 14.14 -1.73
CA ASP A 73 3.86 14.97 -0.78
C ASP A 73 5.25 14.34 -0.62
N GLU A 74 6.22 14.96 -1.29
CA GLU A 74 7.65 14.64 -1.39
C GLU A 74 8.42 14.63 -0.04
N THR A 75 7.75 14.85 1.10
CA THR A 75 8.40 14.96 2.43
C THR A 75 8.40 13.66 3.27
N ARG A 76 7.94 12.52 2.73
CA ARG A 76 7.93 11.23 3.45
C ARG A 76 8.72 10.11 2.77
N ASP A 77 9.84 10.44 2.12
CA ASP A 77 10.76 9.43 1.55
C ASP A 77 11.87 8.96 2.51
N ASP A 78 12.01 9.55 3.70
CA ASP A 78 13.26 9.39 4.48
C ASP A 78 13.36 8.21 5.46
N GLU A 79 12.30 7.43 5.73
CA GLU A 79 12.37 6.38 6.78
C GLU A 79 12.42 4.93 6.27
N ARG A 80 12.44 4.69 4.96
CA ARG A 80 12.47 3.31 4.41
C ARG A 80 13.73 2.96 3.61
N ILE A 81 14.86 3.61 3.86
CA ILE A 81 16.18 3.24 3.30
C ILE A 81 17.09 2.55 4.34
N SER A 82 16.57 2.18 5.53
CA SER A 82 17.39 1.50 6.56
C SER A 82 17.15 -0.02 6.69
N ALA A 83 16.16 -0.61 5.99
CA ALA A 83 15.87 -2.05 6.09
C ALA A 83 16.44 -2.91 4.95
N SER A 84 16.91 -2.30 3.85
CA SER A 84 17.39 -3.03 2.67
C SER A 84 18.84 -3.53 2.78
N GLN A 85 19.53 -3.29 3.91
CA GLN A 85 20.94 -3.66 4.10
C GLN A 85 21.16 -5.04 4.75
N ALA A 86 20.10 -5.81 5.06
CA ALA A 86 20.23 -7.01 5.89
C ALA A 86 20.27 -8.35 5.12
N ASP A 87 20.27 -8.35 3.79
CA ASP A 87 20.32 -9.60 3.00
C ASP A 87 21.42 -9.55 1.92
N ILE A 88 22.67 -9.40 2.38
CA ILE A 88 23.84 -9.85 1.61
C ILE A 88 24.59 -10.81 2.53
N SER A 89 24.49 -12.10 2.23
CA SER A 89 25.27 -13.13 2.91
C SER A 89 26.77 -12.88 2.68
N PRO A 90 27.63 -13.01 3.70
CA PRO A 90 29.07 -12.83 3.53
C PRO A 90 29.64 -14.04 2.77
N GLY A 91 29.80 -13.93 1.46
CA GLY A 91 30.43 -14.98 0.67
C GLY A 91 30.35 -14.88 -0.86
N GLU A 92 29.61 -13.92 -1.45
CA GLU A 92 29.53 -13.83 -2.91
C GLU A 92 30.66 -12.95 -3.46
N ASP A 93 31.72 -13.59 -3.95
CA ASP A 93 32.84 -12.98 -4.63
C ASP A 93 32.41 -12.56 -6.05
N VAL A 94 32.08 -11.28 -6.20
CA VAL A 94 31.57 -10.67 -7.45
C VAL A 94 32.63 -10.55 -8.56
N TYR A 95 33.87 -10.97 -8.33
CA TYR A 95 34.99 -10.75 -9.24
C TYR A 95 35.41 -11.95 -10.08
N SER A 96 34.70 -13.09 -10.01
CA SER A 96 35.19 -14.32 -10.63
C SER A 96 34.56 -14.71 -11.97
N ASP A 97 33.57 -13.99 -12.51
CA ASP A 97 32.83 -14.42 -13.70
C ASP A 97 32.75 -13.41 -14.87
N ASP A 98 33.79 -12.60 -15.07
CA ASP A 98 33.95 -11.76 -16.27
C ASP A 98 34.41 -12.55 -17.52
N ARG A 99 34.39 -13.89 -17.50
CA ARG A 99 34.83 -14.73 -18.64
C ARG A 99 33.71 -15.29 -19.49
N GLU A 100 32.46 -15.13 -19.13
CA GLU A 100 31.34 -15.71 -19.89
C GLU A 100 30.71 -14.76 -20.92
N PHE A 101 30.96 -13.45 -20.84
CA PHE A 101 30.41 -12.48 -21.80
C PHE A 101 31.49 -11.95 -22.75
N GLY A 102 31.77 -12.68 -23.83
CA GLY A 102 32.76 -12.24 -24.81
C GLY A 102 32.99 -13.15 -26.02
N ASP A 103 32.02 -13.96 -26.45
CA ASP A 103 32.07 -14.57 -27.78
C ASP A 103 30.69 -14.53 -28.44
N ASP A 104 30.73 -14.44 -29.77
CA ASP A 104 29.63 -14.15 -30.72
C ASP A 104 29.17 -12.69 -30.77
N THR A 105 29.31 -11.91 -31.85
CA THR A 105 29.35 -12.28 -33.28
C THR A 105 29.72 -11.04 -34.13
N LYS A 106 30.55 -11.30 -35.16
CA LYS A 106 30.66 -10.66 -36.50
C LYS A 106 29.92 -9.31 -36.76
N PRO A 107 30.59 -8.30 -37.36
CA PRO A 107 29.91 -7.09 -37.83
C PRO A 107 29.08 -7.35 -39.09
N GLU A 108 27.75 -7.24 -38.99
CA GLU A 108 26.85 -7.16 -40.13
C GLU A 108 26.79 -5.72 -40.69
N PRO A 109 26.96 -5.49 -42.00
CA PRO A 109 26.92 -4.14 -42.56
C PRO A 109 25.50 -3.56 -42.63
N PRO A 110 25.34 -2.22 -42.56
CA PRO A 110 24.04 -1.57 -42.48
C PRO A 110 23.24 -1.66 -43.79
N ILE A 111 22.02 -2.20 -43.73
CA ILE A 111 21.04 -2.18 -44.82
C ILE A 111 20.47 -0.76 -44.95
N GLY A 112 20.75 -0.08 -46.06
CA GLY A 112 20.21 1.26 -46.33
C GLY A 112 20.28 1.69 -47.80
N ARG A 113 19.14 1.56 -48.49
CA ARG A 113 18.61 2.38 -49.60
C ARG A 113 19.48 2.62 -50.85
N THR A 114 19.10 1.96 -51.94
CA THR A 114 19.27 2.48 -53.31
C THR A 114 17.92 2.97 -53.85
N GLY A 115 17.95 4.14 -54.51
CA GLY A 115 16.88 4.66 -55.36
C GLY A 115 16.97 4.15 -56.79
#